data_AF-A0A846ERQ8-F1
#
_entry.id   AF-A0A846ERQ8-F1
#
_cell.length_a   1.000
_cell.length_b   1.000
_cell.length_c   1.000
_cell.angle_alpha   90.00
_cell.angle_beta   90.00
_cell.angle_gamma   90.00
#
_symmetry.space_group_name_H-M   'P 1'
#
loop_
_entity.id
_entity.type
_entity.pdbx_description
1 polymer ?
#
loop_
_entity_poly.entity_id
_entity_poly.type
_entity_poly.pdbx_seq_one_letter_code
_entity_poly.pdbx_strand_id
1 'polypeptide(L)'
;MNIKQFKASEVMSTPLQSLTPFDSLWKAHQQMQRLRVQRLVVCGSDGQLLGLVTQTSLLENLNPVDMHGMIQILQQEVDRLQTEKIEMLHRNNNHLEQQVESLQESVNRLEQHNQEMATINQMIDFLQACEKIEDTKKMLA
;
A
#
# COMPACT_ATOMS: atom_id res chain seq x y z
N MET A 1 -50.40 -1.49 -35.59
CA MET A 1 -50.56 -0.70 -34.35
C MET A 1 -50.96 0.72 -34.75
N ASN A 2 -52.11 1.24 -34.31
CA ASN A 2 -52.59 2.58 -34.71
C ASN A 2 -52.07 3.64 -33.74
N ILE A 3 -50.94 4.27 -34.10
CA ILE A 3 -50.27 5.31 -33.29
C ILE A 3 -51.08 6.59 -33.10
N LYS A 4 -52.21 6.79 -33.82
CA LYS A 4 -53.07 7.98 -33.65
C LYS A 4 -54.03 7.89 -32.45
N GLN A 5 -54.18 6.69 -31.86
CA GLN A 5 -55.18 6.44 -30.81
C GLN A 5 -54.59 6.39 -29.39
N PHE A 6 -53.27 6.36 -29.24
CA PHE A 6 -52.60 6.26 -27.94
C PHE A 6 -51.82 7.53 -27.63
N LYS A 7 -51.96 8.02 -26.39
CA LYS A 7 -51.10 9.07 -25.83
C LYS A 7 -49.78 8.45 -25.37
N ALA A 8 -48.70 9.22 -25.43
CA ALA A 8 -47.39 8.77 -24.94
C ALA A 8 -47.46 8.34 -23.46
N SER A 9 -48.22 9.06 -22.64
CA SER A 9 -48.45 8.72 -21.23
C SER A 9 -49.04 7.34 -20.99
N GLU A 10 -49.73 6.76 -21.97
CA GLU A 10 -50.35 5.43 -21.87
C GLU A 10 -49.36 4.29 -22.14
N VAL A 11 -48.21 4.60 -22.76
CA VAL A 11 -47.21 3.60 -23.18
C VAL A 11 -45.84 3.84 -22.56
N MET A 12 -45.59 5.00 -21.96
CA MET A 12 -44.31 5.33 -21.33
C MET A 12 -44.14 4.62 -20.00
N SER A 13 -42.94 4.08 -19.78
CA SER A 13 -42.54 3.54 -18.48
C SER A 13 -42.42 4.67 -17.47
N THR A 14 -43.07 4.51 -16.31
CA THR A 14 -43.08 5.51 -15.22
C THR A 14 -42.92 4.79 -13.87
N PRO A 15 -42.05 5.25 -12.95
CA PRO A 15 -41.18 6.42 -13.06
C PRO A 15 -39.98 6.16 -13.97
N LEU A 16 -39.54 7.20 -14.70
CA LEU A 16 -38.29 7.16 -15.44
C LEU A 16 -37.12 7.13 -14.45
N GLN A 17 -36.22 6.16 -14.61
CA GLN A 17 -34.98 6.14 -13.85
C GLN A 17 -33.97 7.06 -14.56
N SER A 18 -33.54 8.10 -13.87
CA SER A 18 -32.65 9.14 -14.38
C SER A 18 -31.27 9.10 -13.70
N LEU A 19 -30.29 9.68 -14.39
CA LEU A 19 -28.98 10.00 -13.83
C LEU A 19 -28.94 11.45 -13.37
N THR A 20 -27.99 11.77 -12.49
CA THR A 20 -27.58 13.14 -12.18
C THR A 20 -26.37 13.52 -13.05
N PRO A 21 -26.11 14.81 -13.29
CA PRO A 21 -24.93 15.25 -14.05
C PRO A 21 -23.59 14.91 -13.38
N PHE A 22 -23.60 14.49 -12.11
CA PHE A 22 -22.42 14.10 -11.34
C PHE A 22 -22.21 12.57 -11.30
N ASP A 23 -23.12 11.79 -11.91
CA ASP A 23 -22.96 10.34 -11.99
C ASP A 23 -21.87 9.95 -13.00
N SER A 24 -21.06 8.96 -12.65
CA SER A 24 -20.00 8.48 -13.53
C SER A 24 -20.55 7.75 -14.76
N LEU A 25 -19.78 7.77 -15.85
CA LEU A 25 -20.09 7.01 -17.06
C LEU A 25 -20.20 5.49 -16.79
N TRP A 26 -19.42 4.97 -15.83
CA TRP A 26 -19.53 3.59 -15.37
C TRP A 26 -20.88 3.30 -14.72
N LYS A 27 -21.37 4.20 -13.86
CA LYS A 27 -22.70 4.08 -13.25
C LYS A 27 -23.80 4.15 -14.30
N ALA A 28 -23.67 5.04 -15.28
CA ALA A 28 -24.60 5.11 -16.42
C ALA A 28 -24.65 3.77 -17.17
N HIS A 29 -23.50 3.18 -17.49
CA HIS A 29 -23.39 1.88 -18.13
C HIS A 29 -24.02 0.76 -17.30
N GLN A 30 -23.72 0.70 -16.00
CA GLN A 30 -24.29 -0.31 -15.10
C GLN A 30 -25.82 -0.19 -14.98
N GLN A 31 -26.36 1.03 -14.93
CA GLN A 31 -27.80 1.25 -14.94
C GLN A 31 -28.46 0.83 -16.25
N MET A 32 -27.85 1.15 -17.39
CA MET A 32 -28.31 0.69 -18.71
C MET A 32 -28.40 -0.84 -18.77
N GLN A 33 -27.37 -1.55 -18.29
CA GLN A 33 -27.37 -3.01 -18.21
C GLN A 33 -28.49 -3.55 -17.31
N ARG A 34 -28.61 -3.00 -16.09
CA ARG A 34 -29.59 -3.44 -15.09
C ARG A 34 -31.03 -3.27 -15.59
N LEU A 35 -31.32 -2.13 -16.21
CA LEU A 35 -32.63 -1.80 -16.74
C LEU A 35 -32.89 -2.38 -18.13
N ARG A 36 -31.87 -2.94 -18.78
CA ARG A 36 -31.90 -3.40 -20.18
C ARG A 36 -32.36 -2.30 -21.14
N VAL A 37 -31.88 -1.07 -20.92
CA VAL A 37 -32.13 0.10 -21.78
C VAL A 37 -30.80 0.62 -22.34
N GLN A 38 -30.85 1.26 -23.50
CA GLN A 38 -29.65 1.81 -24.15
C GLN A 38 -29.51 3.33 -24.00
N ARG A 39 -30.42 3.94 -23.22
CA ARG A 39 -30.51 5.39 -23.05
C ARG A 39 -31.02 5.72 -21.65
N LEU A 40 -30.41 6.71 -21.04
CA LEU A 40 -30.79 7.26 -19.74
C LEU A 40 -30.91 8.77 -19.86
N VAL A 41 -31.93 9.33 -19.23
CA VAL A 41 -32.07 10.79 -19.12
C VAL A 41 -31.21 11.29 -17.97
N VAL A 42 -30.63 12.48 -18.13
CA VAL A 42 -29.88 13.18 -17.10
C VAL A 42 -30.76 14.32 -16.58
N CYS A 43 -31.02 14.32 -15.28
CA CYS A 43 -31.84 15.33 -14.63
C CYS A 43 -31.03 16.10 -13.58
N GLY A 44 -31.35 17.39 -13.41
CA GLY A 44 -30.82 18.24 -12.35
C GLY A 44 -31.45 17.95 -10.99
N SER A 45 -30.99 18.65 -9.96
CA SER A 45 -31.44 18.48 -8.56
C SER A 45 -32.93 18.80 -8.33
N ASP A 46 -33.52 19.62 -9.19
CA ASP A 46 -34.92 20.04 -9.21
C ASP A 46 -35.80 19.20 -10.17
N GLY A 47 -35.24 18.13 -10.75
CA GLY A 47 -35.93 17.27 -11.71
C GLY A 47 -35.98 17.83 -13.14
N GLN A 48 -35.34 18.96 -13.41
CA GLN A 48 -35.23 19.49 -14.77
C GLN A 48 -34.46 18.53 -15.68
N LEU A 49 -34.93 18.31 -16.91
CA LEU A 49 -34.23 17.51 -17.90
C LEU A 49 -33.02 18.30 -18.43
N LEU A 50 -31.81 17.80 -18.15
CA LEU A 50 -30.56 18.40 -18.61
C LEU A 50 -30.05 17.77 -19.91
N GLY A 51 -30.33 16.48 -20.13
CA GLY A 51 -29.87 15.82 -21.35
C GLY A 51 -30.14 14.32 -21.41
N LEU A 52 -29.46 13.65 -22.34
CA LEU A 52 -29.56 12.23 -22.61
C LEU A 52 -28.17 11.64 -22.76
N VAL A 53 -27.95 10.48 -22.13
CA VAL A 53 -26.75 9.66 -22.34
C VAL A 53 -27.18 8.37 -23.02
N THR A 54 -26.53 8.02 -24.12
CA THR A 54 -26.77 6.78 -24.87
C THR A 54 -25.58 5.84 -24.75
N GLN A 55 -25.82 4.53 -24.90
CA GLN A 55 -24.74 3.55 -24.89
C GLN A 55 -23.67 3.87 -25.95
N THR A 56 -24.05 4.36 -27.12
CA THR A 56 -23.10 4.77 -28.18
C THR A 56 -22.24 5.96 -27.74
N SER A 57 -22.85 7.01 -27.17
CA SER A 57 -22.11 8.18 -26.69
C SER A 57 -21.13 7.86 -25.56
N LEU A 58 -21.42 6.83 -24.75
CA LEU A 58 -20.49 6.32 -23.74
C LEU A 58 -19.26 5.68 -24.39
N LEU A 59 -19.45 4.90 -25.46
CA LEU A 59 -18.39 4.17 -26.15
C LEU A 59 -17.52 5.06 -27.03
N GLU A 60 -18.08 6.11 -27.64
CA GLU A 60 -17.33 7.07 -28.45
C GLU A 60 -16.24 7.81 -27.65
N ASN A 61 -16.49 8.06 -26.36
CA ASN A 61 -15.50 8.65 -25.44
C ASN A 61 -14.46 7.65 -24.94
N LEU A 62 -14.65 6.35 -25.19
CA LEU A 62 -13.69 5.29 -24.88
C LEU A 62 -12.88 4.93 -26.14
N ASN A 63 -12.53 5.94 -26.95
CA ASN A 63 -11.69 5.75 -28.12
C ASN A 63 -10.37 5.10 -27.67
N PRO A 64 -9.99 3.93 -28.23
CA PRO A 64 -8.76 3.25 -27.87
C PRO A 64 -7.55 4.19 -27.89
N VAL A 65 -7.47 5.12 -28.85
CA VAL A 65 -6.34 6.05 -28.99
C VAL A 65 -6.11 6.89 -27.72
N ASP A 66 -7.17 7.40 -27.11
CA ASP A 66 -7.07 8.23 -25.88
C ASP A 66 -6.77 7.36 -24.64
N MET A 67 -7.28 6.12 -24.62
CA MET A 67 -7.01 5.16 -23.56
C MET A 67 -5.55 4.69 -23.54
N HIS A 68 -4.89 4.57 -24.69
CA HIS A 68 -3.48 4.20 -24.77
C HIS A 68 -2.58 5.23 -24.06
N GLY A 69 -2.87 6.52 -24.18
CA GLY A 69 -2.09 7.57 -23.50
C GLY A 69 -2.20 7.48 -21.97
N MET A 70 -3.40 7.26 -21.45
CA MET A 70 -3.63 7.07 -20.01
C MET A 70 -2.92 5.82 -19.47
N ILE A 71 -2.99 4.70 -20.20
CA ILE A 71 -2.30 3.46 -19.84
C ILE A 71 -0.78 3.67 -19.85
N GLN A 72 -0.23 4.38 -20.83
CA GLN A 72 1.19 4.69 -20.90
C GLN A 72 1.67 5.54 -19.71
N ILE A 73 0.90 6.56 -19.33
CA ILE A 73 1.23 7.40 -18.16
C ILE A 73 1.23 6.56 -16.88
N LEU A 74 0.19 5.74 -16.69
CA LEU A 74 0.12 4.84 -15.54
C LEU A 74 1.26 3.83 -15.53
N GLN A 75 1.62 3.27 -16.69
CA GLN A 75 2.72 2.33 -16.80
C GLN A 75 4.07 2.99 -16.45
N GLN A 76 4.32 4.19 -16.95
CA GLN A 76 5.52 4.97 -16.62
C GLN A 76 5.61 5.25 -15.12
N GLU A 77 4.48 5.60 -14.49
CA GLU A 77 4.44 5.85 -13.05
C GLU A 77 4.69 4.58 -12.24
N VAL A 78 4.12 3.45 -12.66
CA VAL A 78 4.37 2.14 -12.04
C VAL A 78 5.84 1.77 -12.14
N ASP A 79 6.44 1.92 -13.33
CA ASP A 79 7.84 1.60 -13.56
C ASP A 79 8.76 2.49 -12.70
N ARG A 80 8.45 3.80 -12.62
CA ARG A 80 9.16 4.75 -11.74
C ARG A 80 9.11 4.32 -10.27
N LEU A 81 7.91 4.04 -9.76
CA LEU A 81 7.71 3.65 -8.36
C LEU A 81 8.41 2.32 -8.04
N GLN A 82 8.47 1.40 -9.00
CA GLN A 82 9.20 0.14 -8.83
C GLN A 82 10.70 0.38 -8.71
N THR A 83 11.28 1.25 -9.55
CA THR A 83 12.70 1.62 -9.45
C THR A 83 13.01 2.27 -8.10
N GLU A 84 12.24 3.29 -7.69
CA GLU A 84 12.43 3.96 -6.40
C GLU A 84 12.34 2.98 -5.22
N LYS A 85 11.37 2.04 -5.25
CA LYS A 85 11.22 1.01 -4.22
C LYS A 85 12.46 0.12 -4.15
N ILE A 86 13.00 -0.32 -5.28
CA ILE A 86 14.19 -1.17 -5.33
C ILE A 86 15.39 -0.44 -4.71
N GLU A 87 15.57 0.84 -5.04
CA GLU A 87 16.64 1.65 -4.45
C GLU A 87 16.48 1.81 -2.94
N MET A 88 15.28 2.07 -2.45
CA MET A 88 15.03 2.18 -1.00
C MET A 88 15.29 0.87 -0.28
N LEU A 89 14.88 -0.27 -0.86
CA LEU A 89 15.15 -1.59 -0.29
C LEU A 89 16.65 -1.87 -0.21
N HIS A 90 17.41 -1.55 -1.26
CA HIS A 90 18.87 -1.70 -1.24
C HIS A 90 19.51 -0.80 -0.17
N ARG A 91 19.10 0.48 -0.05
CA ARG A 91 19.64 1.38 0.98
C ARG A 91 19.37 0.87 2.39
N ASN A 92 18.14 0.42 2.66
CA ASN A 92 17.77 -0.09 3.96
C ASN A 92 18.52 -1.39 4.28
N ASN A 93 18.66 -2.29 3.30
CA ASN A 93 19.38 -3.54 3.52
C ASN A 93 20.87 -3.28 3.84
N ASN A 94 21.54 -2.43 3.06
CA ASN A 94 22.93 -2.05 3.32
C ASN A 94 23.09 -1.39 4.70
N HIS A 95 22.14 -0.54 5.10
CA HIS A 95 22.18 0.10 6.41
C HIS A 95 21.98 -0.90 7.55
N LEU A 96 21.08 -1.87 7.38
CA LEU A 96 20.88 -2.95 8.35
C LEU A 96 22.12 -3.84 8.45
N GLU A 97 22.74 -4.20 7.32
CA GLU A 97 24.00 -4.96 7.29
C GLU A 97 25.10 -4.24 8.08
N GLN A 98 25.24 -2.92 7.91
CA GLN A 98 26.20 -2.11 8.69
C GLN A 98 25.89 -2.08 10.19
N GLN A 99 24.61 -1.99 10.58
CA GLN A 99 24.21 -2.03 11.99
C GLN A 99 24.53 -3.39 12.62
N VAL A 100 24.25 -4.47 11.89
CA VAL A 100 24.55 -5.84 12.33
C VAL A 100 26.05 -6.02 12.53
N GLU A 101 26.87 -5.54 11.60
CA GLU A 101 28.33 -5.60 11.70
C GLU A 101 28.85 -4.84 12.93
N SER A 102 28.39 -3.59 13.13
CA SER A 102 28.80 -2.77 14.28
C SER A 102 28.39 -3.37 15.64
N LEU A 103 27.19 -3.97 15.71
CA LEU A 103 26.73 -4.69 16.89
C LEU A 103 27.59 -5.92 17.16
N GLN A 104 27.92 -6.70 16.11
CA GLN A 104 28.77 -7.88 16.25
C GLN A 104 30.16 -7.52 16.77
N GLU A 105 30.77 -6.44 16.26
CA GLU A 105 32.05 -5.93 16.79
C GLU A 105 31.97 -5.56 18.27
N SER A 106 30.86 -4.94 18.67
CA SER A 106 30.66 -4.50 20.06
C SER A 106 30.44 -5.70 20.99
N VAL A 107 29.71 -6.71 20.56
CA VAL A 107 29.56 -7.98 21.28
C VAL A 107 30.93 -8.66 21.46
N ASN A 108 31.71 -8.80 20.38
CA ASN A 108 33.04 -9.41 20.44
C ASN A 108 33.97 -8.66 21.42
N ARG A 109 33.93 -7.31 21.43
CA ARG A 109 34.68 -6.49 22.40
C ARG A 109 34.27 -6.76 23.84
N LEU A 110 32.96 -6.86 24.11
CA LEU A 110 32.45 -7.14 25.45
C LEU A 110 32.83 -8.55 25.91
N GLU A 111 32.78 -9.55 25.02
CA GLU A 111 33.21 -10.91 25.32
C GLU A 111 34.70 -10.96 25.69
N GLN A 112 35.55 -10.26 24.94
CA GLN A 112 36.98 -10.15 25.26
C GLN A 112 37.20 -9.51 26.64
N HIS A 113 36.55 -8.38 26.93
CA HIS A 113 36.64 -7.74 28.24
C HIS A 113 36.17 -8.65 29.37
N ASN A 114 35.09 -9.42 29.17
CA ASN A 114 34.62 -10.37 30.17
C ASN A 114 35.62 -11.52 30.42
N GLN A 115 36.29 -12.02 29.37
CA GLN A 115 37.35 -13.03 29.52
C GLN A 115 38.57 -12.48 30.27
N GLU A 116 38.96 -11.24 30.01
CA GLU A 116 40.03 -10.55 30.73
C GLU A 116 39.68 -10.40 32.22
N MET A 117 38.46 -9.94 32.53
CA MET A 117 37.98 -9.84 33.92
C MET A 117 37.92 -11.19 34.63
N ALA A 118 37.50 -12.25 33.95
CA ALA A 118 37.49 -13.61 34.52
C ALA A 118 38.90 -14.08 34.88
N THR A 119 39.88 -13.78 34.04
CA THR A 119 41.30 -14.11 34.29
C THR A 119 41.84 -13.34 35.50
N ILE A 120 41.51 -12.05 35.62
CA ILE A 120 41.90 -11.23 36.78
C ILE A 120 41.29 -11.78 38.07
N ASN A 121 40.00 -12.13 38.05
CA ASN A 121 39.33 -12.70 39.22
C ASN A 121 40.00 -14.02 39.66
N GLN A 122 40.37 -14.89 38.72
CA GLN A 122 41.12 -16.11 39.03
C GLN A 122 42.49 -15.81 39.67
N MET A 123 43.20 -14.77 39.21
CA MET A 123 44.47 -14.35 39.82
C MET A 123 44.28 -13.81 41.24
N ILE A 124 43.22 -13.03 41.48
CA ILE A 124 42.87 -12.53 42.82
C ILE A 124 42.59 -13.69 43.76
N ASP A 125 41.77 -14.67 43.34
CA ASP A 125 41.44 -15.85 44.13
C ASP A 125 42.70 -16.66 44.49
N PHE A 126 43.63 -16.80 43.53
CA PHE A 126 44.92 -17.47 43.76
C PHE A 126 45.77 -16.73 44.80
N LEU A 127 45.91 -15.40 44.69
CA LEU A 127 46.68 -14.60 45.65
C LEU A 127 46.09 -14.68 47.06
N GLN A 128 44.77 -14.62 47.20
CA GLN A 128 44.09 -14.79 48.48
C GLN A 128 44.32 -16.19 49.09
N ALA A 129 44.39 -17.22 48.25
CA ALA A 129 44.72 -18.57 48.72
C ALA A 129 46.17 -18.66 49.21
N CYS A 130 47.12 -18.03 48.51
CA CYS A 130 48.51 -17.95 48.95
C CYS A 130 48.65 -17.23 50.30
N GLU A 131 47.96 -16.10 50.50
CA GLU A 131 47.98 -15.34 51.75
C GLU A 131 47.45 -16.18 52.93
N LYS A 132 46.34 -16.90 52.73
CA LYS A 132 45.79 -17.82 53.75
C LYS A 132 46.77 -18.92 54.16
N ILE A 133 47.55 -19.46 53.21
CA ILE A 133 48.56 -20.49 53.49
C ILE A 133 49.72 -19.91 54.31
N GLU A 134 50.10 -18.65 54.04
CA GLU A 134 51.17 -17.96 54.77
C GLU A 134 50.76 -17.66 56.22
N ASP A 135 49.51 -17.22 56.44
CA ASP A 135 48.95 -16.98 57.76
C ASP A 135 48.83 -18.27 58.60
N THR A 136 48.42 -19.38 57.98
CA THR A 136 48.37 -20.67 58.68
C THR A 136 49.76 -21.19 59.04
N LYS A 137 50.78 -20.96 58.20
CA LYS A 137 52.18 -21.28 58.53
C LYS A 137 52.70 -20.44 59.71
N LYS A 138 52.36 -19.15 59.80
CA LYS A 138 52.73 -18.30 60.93
C LYS A 138 52.09 -18.70 62.25
N MET A 139 50.89 -19.31 62.22
CA MET A 139 50.21 -19.77 63.44
C MET A 139 50.72 -21.11 63.99
N LEU A 140 51.41 -21.89 63.16
CA LEU A 140 51.96 -23.21 63.50
C LEU A 140 53.45 -23.17 63.90
N ALA A 141 54.10 -22.01 63.80
CA ALA A 141 55.48 -21.75 64.20
C ALA A 141 55.52 -20.98 65.54
#